data_AF-A0A9P6SJZ6-F1
#
_entry.id   AF-A0A9P6SJZ6-F1
#
_cell.length_a   1.000
_cell.length_b   1.000
_cell.length_c   1.000
_cell.angle_alpha   90.00
_cell.angle_beta   90.00
_cell.angle_gamma   90.00
#
_symmetry.space_group_name_H-M   'P 1'
#
loop_
_entity.id
_entity.type
_entity.pdbx_description
1 polymer ?
#
loop_
_entity_poly.entity_id
_entity_poly.type
_entity_poly.pdbx_seq_one_letter_code
_entity_poly.pdbx_strand_id
1 'polypeptide(L)'
;MFCISFGSSDKLKVIDASQDVVTVVRQAIKAQWRNGIQRDEPRQMAHEFKLSGCPWYPDGSETVLSRMMLAQILANLRALGYKLYTSVDISAGSGDNRDTESWLFRRVGNAWS
;
A
#
# COMPACT_ATOMS: atom_id res chain seq x y z
N MET A 1 -11.18 -3.56 -9.94
CA MET A 1 -9.70 -3.72 -9.88
C MET A 1 -9.20 -2.48 -9.17
N PHE A 2 -8.16 -2.56 -8.36
CA PHE A 2 -7.66 -1.37 -7.66
C PHE A 2 -6.13 -1.35 -7.66
N CYS A 3 -5.55 -0.22 -7.28
CA CYS A 3 -4.11 -0.04 -7.21
C CYS A 3 -3.67 0.40 -5.81
N ILE A 4 -2.50 -0.06 -5.38
CA ILE A 4 -1.74 0.53 -4.28
C ILE A 4 -0.46 1.11 -4.85
N SER A 5 -0.21 2.41 -4.72
CA SER A 5 1.05 3.03 -5.12
C SER A 5 1.88 3.46 -3.92
N PHE A 6 3.20 3.36 -4.07
CA PHE A 6 4.21 3.77 -3.09
C PHE A 6 4.98 4.94 -3.68
N GLY A 7 4.96 6.09 -3.00
CA GLY A 7 5.51 7.32 -3.54
C GLY A 7 6.29 8.13 -2.53
N SER A 8 7.15 9.02 -3.06
CA SER A 8 8.14 9.77 -2.28
C SER A 8 8.92 8.80 -1.36
N SER A 9 9.26 9.20 -0.14
CA SER A 9 9.89 8.32 0.87
C SER A 9 8.91 7.62 1.79
N ASP A 10 7.67 8.11 1.87
CA ASP A 10 6.77 7.80 2.99
C ASP A 10 5.27 7.77 2.66
N LYS A 11 4.87 7.86 1.39
CA LYS A 11 3.45 7.88 1.00
C LYS A 11 3.00 6.53 0.46
N LEU A 12 1.84 6.07 0.91
CA LEU A 12 1.10 4.93 0.35
C LEU A 12 -0.29 5.41 -0.08
N LYS A 13 -0.66 5.19 -1.34
CA LYS A 13 -1.98 5.57 -1.87
C LYS A 13 -2.76 4.32 -2.24
N VAL A 14 -4.03 4.27 -1.87
CA VAL A 14 -4.99 3.24 -2.30
C VAL A 14 -5.95 3.89 -3.28
N ILE A 15 -5.95 3.44 -4.53
CA ILE A 15 -6.63 4.10 -5.67
C ILE A 15 -7.73 3.17 -6.18
N ASP A 16 -8.93 3.69 -6.40
CA ASP A 16 -10.10 2.96 -6.94
C ASP A 16 -10.47 1.68 -6.13
N ALA A 17 -10.37 1.76 -4.81
CA ALA A 17 -10.66 0.64 -3.90
C ALA A 17 -11.84 0.93 -2.97
N SER A 18 -12.47 -0.14 -2.46
CA SER A 18 -13.51 -0.02 -1.44
C SER A 18 -12.93 0.37 -0.06
N GLN A 19 -13.79 0.88 0.82
CA GLN A 19 -13.40 1.26 2.18
C GLN A 19 -12.84 0.09 3.00
N ASP A 20 -13.25 -1.15 2.71
CA ASP A 20 -12.72 -2.35 3.35
C ASP A 20 -11.23 -2.54 3.02
N VAL A 21 -10.84 -2.30 1.76
CA VAL A 21 -9.45 -2.37 1.31
C VAL A 21 -8.60 -1.33 2.06
N VAL A 22 -9.09 -0.09 2.11
CA VAL A 22 -8.44 1.00 2.87
C VAL A 22 -8.27 0.61 4.34
N THR A 23 -9.31 0.00 4.93
CA THR A 23 -9.30 -0.41 6.34
C THR A 23 -8.27 -1.50 6.62
N VAL A 24 -8.16 -2.53 5.78
CA VAL A 24 -7.18 -3.59 6.01
C VAL A 24 -5.74 -3.16 5.72
N VAL A 25 -5.53 -2.21 4.79
CA VAL A 25 -4.23 -1.56 4.57
C VAL A 25 -3.83 -0.77 5.80
N ARG A 26 -4.74 0.07 6.34
CA ARG A 26 -4.53 0.83 7.58
C ARG A 26 -4.16 -0.08 8.76
N GLN A 27 -4.85 -1.22 8.90
CA GLN A 27 -4.57 -2.20 9.96
C GLN A 27 -3.17 -2.80 9.82
N ALA A 28 -2.76 -3.19 8.61
CA ALA A 28 -1.44 -3.72 8.34
C ALA A 28 -0.33 -2.72 8.67
N ILE A 29 -0.52 -1.44 8.30
CA ILE A 29 0.41 -0.36 8.64
C ILE A 29 0.53 -0.22 10.16
N LYS A 30 -0.59 -0.10 10.88
CA LYS A 30 -0.59 0.06 12.35
C LYS A 30 0.03 -1.13 13.09
N ALA A 31 -0.08 -2.34 12.53
CA ALA A 31 0.46 -3.54 13.15
C ALA A 31 1.99 -3.66 13.02
N GLN A 32 2.56 -3.21 11.90
CA GLN A 32 3.96 -3.50 11.55
C GLN A 32 4.85 -2.26 11.56
N TRP A 33 4.31 -1.07 11.26
CA TRP A 33 5.10 0.16 11.15
C TRP A 33 5.12 0.92 12.48
N ARG A 34 6.19 0.73 13.25
CA ARG A 34 6.33 1.28 14.61
C ARG A 34 6.26 2.81 14.67
N ASN A 35 6.74 3.50 13.64
CA ASN A 35 6.71 4.97 13.58
C ASN A 35 5.29 5.50 13.34
N GLY A 36 4.36 4.65 12.88
CA GLY A 36 2.95 4.98 12.73
C GLY A 36 2.61 5.82 11.50
N ILE A 37 1.37 6.31 11.48
CA ILE A 37 0.78 7.10 10.40
C ILE A 37 0.79 8.59 10.81
N GLN A 38 1.42 9.43 10.00
CA GLN A 38 1.44 10.88 10.18
C GLN A 38 0.16 11.53 9.63
N ARG A 39 -0.35 11.06 8.48
CA ARG A 39 -1.64 11.49 7.90
C ARG A 39 -2.40 10.33 7.31
N ASP A 40 -3.72 10.33 7.49
CA ASP A 40 -4.67 9.31 7.05
C ASP A 40 -5.89 10.03 6.48
N GLU A 41 -5.87 10.34 5.19
CA GLU A 41 -6.84 11.27 4.60
C GLU A 41 -7.35 10.82 3.22
N PRO A 42 -8.65 10.98 2.94
CA PRO A 42 -9.17 10.80 1.60
C PRO A 42 -8.68 11.93 0.68
N ARG A 43 -8.38 11.57 -0.57
CA ARG A 43 -8.05 12.46 -1.69
C ARG A 43 -9.10 12.28 -2.79
N GLN A 44 -9.08 13.16 -3.79
CA GLN A 44 -10.11 13.19 -4.85
C GLN A 44 -10.33 11.84 -5.57
N MET A 45 -9.28 11.01 -5.73
CA MET A 45 -9.36 9.70 -6.41
C MET A 45 -8.65 8.57 -5.67
N ALA A 46 -8.26 8.80 -4.42
CA ALA A 46 -7.46 7.84 -3.65
C ALA A 46 -7.64 8.05 -2.14
N HIS A 47 -7.26 7.06 -1.34
CA HIS A 47 -7.01 7.24 0.08
C HIS A 47 -5.50 7.26 0.32
N GLU A 48 -4.98 8.32 0.92
CA GLU A 48 -3.53 8.50 1.12
C GLU A 48 -3.15 8.31 2.59
N PHE A 49 -2.13 7.50 2.81
CA PHE A 49 -1.43 7.36 4.07
C PHE A 49 -0.04 7.99 3.94
N LYS A 50 0.25 9.01 4.75
CA LYS A 50 1.63 9.49 4.97
C LYS A 50 2.16 8.83 6.23
N LEU A 51 3.22 8.07 6.10
CA LEU A 51 3.85 7.33 7.19
C LEU A 51 4.94 8.18 7.85
N SER A 52 5.18 7.99 9.15
CA SER A 52 6.32 8.63 9.80
C SER A 52 7.61 7.89 9.44
N GLY A 53 8.69 8.61 9.11
CA GLY A 53 9.97 8.02 8.69
C GLY A 53 10.06 7.77 7.18
N CYS A 54 10.92 6.85 6.75
CA CYS A 54 11.15 6.56 5.32
C CYS A 54 10.96 5.07 4.98
N PRO A 55 9.74 4.51 5.09
CA PRO A 55 9.49 3.06 4.89
C PRO A 55 9.91 2.53 3.51
N TRP A 56 9.99 3.40 2.50
CA TRP A 56 10.41 3.03 1.14
C TRP A 56 11.92 3.16 0.91
N TYR A 57 12.64 3.78 1.85
CA TYR A 57 14.10 3.83 1.91
C TYR A 57 14.59 3.41 3.32
N PRO A 58 14.22 2.22 3.80
CA PRO A 58 14.42 1.85 5.20
C PRO A 58 15.87 1.42 5.46
N ASP A 59 16.38 1.74 6.66
CA ASP A 59 17.67 1.26 7.14
C ASP A 59 17.56 0.28 8.32
N GLY A 60 18.60 -0.55 8.50
CA GLY A 60 18.72 -1.46 9.65
C GLY A 60 17.46 -2.24 9.99
N SER A 61 16.88 -1.98 11.17
CA SER A 61 15.68 -2.67 11.65
C SER A 61 14.40 -2.28 10.91
N GLU A 62 14.36 -1.07 10.32
CA GLU A 62 13.21 -0.60 9.55
C GLU A 62 13.02 -1.45 8.29
N THR A 63 14.09 -2.00 7.72
CA THR A 63 14.01 -2.87 6.53
C THR A 63 13.13 -4.09 6.79
N VAL A 64 13.23 -4.68 7.99
CA VAL A 64 12.39 -5.81 8.39
C VAL A 64 10.94 -5.38 8.58
N LEU A 65 10.72 -4.24 9.25
CA LEU A 65 9.37 -3.72 9.52
C LEU A 65 8.63 -3.34 8.23
N SER A 66 9.32 -2.70 7.27
CA SER A 66 8.75 -2.39 5.94
C SER A 66 8.33 -3.66 5.20
N ARG A 67 9.19 -4.69 5.21
CA ARG A 67 8.88 -5.98 4.56
C ARG A 67 7.71 -6.69 5.23
N MET A 68 7.65 -6.68 6.56
CA MET A 68 6.53 -7.26 7.31
C MET A 68 5.22 -6.50 7.05
N MET A 69 5.27 -5.17 6.99
CA MET A 69 4.12 -4.34 6.63
C MET A 69 3.57 -4.71 5.26
N LEU A 70 4.43 -4.75 4.24
CA LEU A 70 4.05 -5.12 2.87
C LEU A 70 3.49 -6.56 2.80
N ALA A 71 4.13 -7.52 3.49
CA ALA A 71 3.64 -8.88 3.56
C ALA A 71 2.26 -8.97 4.24
N GLN A 72 2.04 -8.21 5.31
CA GLN A 72 0.75 -8.16 6.00
C GLN A 72 -0.34 -7.53 5.14
N ILE A 73 -0.02 -6.49 4.37
CA ILE A 73 -0.94 -5.92 3.37
C ILE A 73 -1.37 -7.01 2.38
N LEU A 74 -0.41 -7.73 1.79
CA LEU A 74 -0.70 -8.81 0.84
C LEU A 74 -1.55 -9.92 1.46
N ALA A 75 -1.23 -10.34 2.69
CA ALA A 75 -1.99 -11.37 3.41
C ALA A 75 -3.44 -10.94 3.67
N ASN A 76 -3.64 -9.70 4.14
CA ASN A 76 -4.96 -9.16 4.43
C ASN A 76 -5.81 -9.03 3.15
N LEU A 77 -5.22 -8.54 2.06
CA LEU A 77 -5.90 -8.43 0.77
C LEU A 77 -6.27 -9.80 0.21
N ARG A 78 -5.41 -10.80 0.41
CA ARG A 78 -5.71 -12.19 0.04
C ARG A 78 -6.90 -12.74 0.82
N ALA A 79 -7.00 -12.45 2.12
CA ALA A 79 -8.15 -12.84 2.93
C ALA A 79 -9.46 -12.18 2.46
N LEU A 80 -9.38 -10.96 1.91
CA LEU A 80 -10.51 -10.27 1.26
C LEU A 80 -10.81 -10.77 -0.18
N GLY A 81 -10.13 -11.81 -0.66
CA GLY A 81 -10.35 -12.37 -1.99
C GLY A 81 -9.66 -11.59 -3.12
N TYR A 82 -8.66 -10.77 -2.83
CA TYR A 82 -7.84 -10.10 -3.83
C TYR A 82 -6.52 -10.82 -4.05
N LYS A 83 -6.04 -10.78 -5.30
CA LYS A 83 -4.71 -11.27 -5.66
C LYS A 83 -3.94 -10.16 -6.36
N LEU A 84 -2.65 -10.04 -6.01
CA LEU A 84 -1.71 -9.21 -6.76
C LEU A 84 -1.64 -9.72 -8.20
N TYR A 85 -2.05 -8.88 -9.13
CA TYR A 85 -2.06 -9.19 -10.56
C TYR A 85 -0.69 -8.93 -11.18
N THR A 86 -0.15 -7.73 -10.95
CA THR A 86 1.19 -7.33 -11.38
C THR A 86 1.67 -6.17 -10.50
N SER A 87 2.99 -6.03 -10.38
CA SER A 87 3.63 -4.77 -10.01
C SER A 87 3.98 -4.01 -11.29
N VAL A 88 3.93 -2.68 -11.23
CA VAL A 88 4.36 -1.78 -12.30
C VAL A 88 5.19 -0.69 -11.63
N ASP A 89 6.43 -0.50 -12.07
CA ASP A 89 7.20 0.69 -11.75
C ASP A 89 6.72 1.80 -12.69
N ILE A 90 6.08 2.83 -12.12
CA ILE A 90 5.62 3.99 -12.88
C ILE A 90 6.37 5.19 -12.33
N SER A 91 7.68 5.27 -12.59
CA SER A 91 8.52 6.43 -12.26
C SER A 91 8.16 7.72 -13.02
N ALA A 92 6.93 7.88 -13.50
CA ALA A 92 6.45 8.99 -14.33
C ALA A 92 6.05 10.17 -13.43
N GLY A 93 7.05 10.90 -12.93
CA GLY A 93 6.83 12.13 -12.19
C GLY A 93 8.13 12.86 -11.87
N SER A 94 8.16 14.16 -12.11
CA SER A 94 9.23 15.06 -11.67
C SER A 94 8.87 15.63 -10.30
N GLY A 95 9.71 15.44 -9.28
CA GLY A 95 9.53 16.01 -7.93
C GLY A 95 8.88 15.07 -6.90
N ASP A 96 8.32 15.64 -5.83
CA ASP A 96 7.87 14.97 -4.59
C ASP A 96 6.57 14.11 -4.73
N ASN A 97 6.12 13.94 -5.97
CA ASN A 97 4.99 13.11 -6.37
C ASN A 97 5.43 11.94 -7.27
N ARG A 98 6.68 11.50 -7.14
CA ARG A 98 7.18 10.30 -7.80
C ARG A 98 6.62 9.09 -7.09
N ASP A 99 5.58 8.50 -7.65
CA ASP A 99 5.20 7.12 -7.33
C ASP A 99 6.27 6.24 -7.98
N THR A 100 6.87 5.35 -7.22
CA THR A 100 7.99 4.50 -7.69
C THR A 100 7.46 3.14 -8.08
N GLU A 101 6.74 2.48 -7.17
CA GLU A 101 6.08 1.22 -7.50
C GLU A 101 4.58 1.30 -7.29
N SER A 102 3.85 0.59 -8.14
CA SER A 102 2.40 0.43 -8.07
C SER A 102 2.03 -1.05 -8.17
N TRP A 103 1.16 -1.50 -7.28
CA TRP A 103 0.64 -2.86 -7.22
C TRP A 103 -0.81 -2.89 -7.66
N LEU A 104 -1.09 -3.65 -8.71
CA LEU A 104 -2.43 -3.81 -9.24
C LEU A 104 -3.07 -5.07 -8.67
N PHE A 105 -4.28 -4.93 -8.14
CA PHE A 105 -5.03 -6.02 -7.51
C PHE A 105 -6.33 -6.30 -8.24
N ARG A 106 -6.57 -7.59 -8.50
CA ARG A 106 -7.84 -8.08 -9.05
C ARG A 106 -8.56 -8.95 -8.02
N ARG A 107 -9.89 -8.92 -8.04
CA ARG A 107 -10.69 -9.86 -7.27
C ARG A 107 -10.56 -11.26 -7.87
N VAL A 108 -10.40 -12.25 -7.02
CA VAL A 108 -10.47 -13.66 -7.40
C VAL A 108 -11.92 -14.07 -7.19
N GLY A 109 -12.69 -14.23 -8.27
CA GLY A 109 -13.96 -14.96 -8.19
C GLY A 109 -13.67 -16.41 -7.83
N ASN A 110 -14.60 -17.08 -7.14
CA ASN A 110 -14.52 -18.53 -6.93
C ASN A 110 -14.44 -19.20 -8.31
N ALA A 111 -13.24 -19.55 -8.74
CA ALA A 111 -13.02 -20.27 -9.97
C ALA A 111 -13.01 -21.75 -9.67
N TRP A 112 -14.07 -22.29 -9.07
CA TRP A 112 -14.48 -23.70 -9.06
C TRP A 112 -15.96 -23.76 -8.66
N SER A 113 -16.83 -24.04 -9.65
CA SER A 113 -18.10 -24.75 -9.48
C SER A 113 -17.85 -26.22 -9.79
#